data_AF-A0A525CBK7-F1
#
_entry.id   AF-A0A525CBK7-F1
#
_cell.length_a   1.000
_cell.length_b   1.000
_cell.length_c   1.000
_cell.angle_alpha   90.00
_cell.angle_beta   90.00
_cell.angle_gamma   90.00
#
_symmetry.space_group_name_H-M   'P 1'
#
loop_
_entity.id
_entity.type
_entity.pdbx_description
1 polymer ?
#
loop_
_entity_poly.entity_id
_entity_poly.type
_entity_poly.pdbx_seq_one_letter_code
_entity_poly.pdbx_strand_id
1 'polypeptide(L)'
;MATQTKRPHINVPIKMIFTDAGVSYFISHNKKINKYKLSDNNEEYGIQLVDFSPSTVQRMMLLGYLSKIEVGLSNVVEKRKDVIDFTKLISYAMLYRQFDTSVYEELVTSELVRQWNRHNMRNPIDFKTPIKHEYLNKVLAKNRDVVQDVRSQILRPIYNNIRTNHGLLPDEKNIQAFLCEKYLNNMNPLTWFILTAYKDSDAYIDMIKRIQHKLNEYMRRAPIPEYLGLMLIELLITLNSQIDPNVKTYDDDDDNNIYLLWKFNQKRPIQGDRAKMQLNISNQRTEFELMKNSINDRTNKNVGEKSLKDFYSESGDAGMGNLGLYYLSYLSDACRKVNIQFDSFVNRIPRFEQTVVNISMLF
;
A
#
# COMPACT_ATOMS: atom_id res chain seq x y z
N MET A 1 -33.35 13.08 13.20
CA MET A 1 -32.91 11.69 13.43
C MET A 1 -31.41 11.63 13.19
N ALA A 2 -30.62 11.35 14.23
CA ALA A 2 -29.17 11.23 14.10
C ALA A 2 -28.87 9.94 13.32
N THR A 3 -28.38 10.08 12.09
CA THR A 3 -27.82 8.97 11.31
C THR A 3 -26.59 8.48 12.05
N GLN A 4 -26.73 7.38 12.79
CA GLN A 4 -25.58 6.62 13.30
C GLN A 4 -24.74 6.23 12.09
N THR A 5 -23.65 6.97 11.86
CA THR A 5 -22.66 6.67 10.85
C THR A 5 -21.96 5.40 11.32
N LYS A 6 -22.45 4.23 10.89
CA LYS A 6 -21.75 2.95 11.09
C LYS A 6 -20.31 3.18 10.67
N ARG A 7 -19.37 2.94 11.58
CA ARG A 7 -17.94 3.07 11.28
C ARG A 7 -17.64 2.15 10.09
N PRO A 8 -16.83 2.58 9.12
CA PRO A 8 -16.47 1.72 8.01
C PRO A 8 -15.75 0.48 8.55
N HIS A 9 -16.30 -0.69 8.28
CA HIS A 9 -15.76 -1.99 8.65
C HIS A 9 -15.58 -2.82 7.39
N ILE A 10 -14.46 -3.52 7.29
CA ILE A 10 -14.18 -4.50 6.24
C ILE A 10 -14.34 -5.87 6.91
N ASN A 11 -15.24 -6.69 6.41
CA ASN A 11 -15.63 -7.96 7.05
C ASN A 11 -14.97 -9.15 6.34
N VAL A 12 -13.64 -9.21 6.41
CA VAL A 12 -12.84 -10.30 5.90
C VAL A 12 -11.79 -10.66 6.96
N PRO A 13 -11.69 -11.93 7.39
CA PRO A 13 -10.65 -12.35 8.30
C PRO A 13 -9.26 -12.10 7.71
N ILE A 14 -8.42 -11.37 8.43
CA ILE A 14 -7.04 -11.08 8.04
C ILE A 14 -6.06 -11.71 9.02
N LYS A 15 -4.96 -12.26 8.51
CA LYS A 15 -3.74 -12.51 9.30
C LYS A 15 -2.76 -11.38 9.02
N MET A 16 -2.40 -10.62 10.05
CA MET A 16 -1.39 -9.57 9.96
C MET A 16 -0.08 -10.08 10.55
N ILE A 17 0.97 -10.01 9.74
CA ILE A 17 2.31 -10.45 10.12
C ILE A 17 3.17 -9.23 10.41
N PHE A 18 3.91 -9.31 11.51
CA PHE A 18 4.63 -8.18 12.05
C PHE A 18 6.10 -8.15 11.61
N THR A 19 6.64 -6.94 11.52
CA THR A 19 8.08 -6.70 11.52
C THR A 19 8.64 -6.87 12.93
N ASP A 20 9.98 -6.92 13.09
CA ASP A 20 10.61 -6.97 14.42
C ASP A 20 10.20 -5.79 15.32
N ALA A 21 10.05 -4.61 14.71
CA ALA A 21 9.54 -3.42 15.40
C ALA A 21 8.07 -3.59 15.83
N GLY A 22 7.23 -4.19 14.98
CA GLY A 22 5.85 -4.54 15.30
C GLY A 22 5.77 -5.56 16.44
N VAL A 23 6.54 -6.65 16.37
CA VAL A 23 6.62 -7.68 17.43
C VAL A 23 7.00 -7.04 18.76
N SER A 24 8.06 -6.22 18.77
CA SER A 24 8.53 -5.52 19.97
C SER A 24 7.46 -4.58 20.56
N TYR A 25 6.73 -3.86 19.70
CA TYR A 25 5.63 -3.00 20.11
C TYR A 25 4.50 -3.79 20.77
N PHE A 26 4.05 -4.91 20.17
CA PHE A 26 2.95 -5.70 20.73
C PHE A 26 3.33 -6.42 22.03
N ILE A 27 4.55 -6.97 22.11
CA ILE A 27 5.06 -7.62 23.34
C ILE A 27 5.14 -6.60 24.49
N SER A 28 5.72 -5.41 24.24
CA SER A 28 5.82 -4.37 25.27
C SER A 28 4.48 -3.84 25.77
N HIS A 29 3.40 -4.05 25.02
CA HIS A 29 2.03 -3.69 25.39
C HIS A 29 1.19 -4.90 25.85
N ASN A 30 1.85 -6.00 26.25
CA ASN A 30 1.21 -7.23 26.75
C ASN A 30 0.15 -7.80 25.79
N LYS A 31 0.37 -7.68 24.48
CA LYS A 31 -0.51 -8.29 23.47
C LYS A 31 0.07 -9.62 23.02
N LYS A 32 -0.78 -10.66 23.06
CA LYS A 32 -0.41 -12.00 22.57
C LYS A 32 -0.27 -11.98 21.05
N ILE A 33 0.83 -12.54 20.58
CA ILE A 33 1.09 -12.81 19.16
C ILE A 33 1.21 -14.32 18.98
N ASN A 34 0.76 -14.83 17.84
CA ASN A 34 0.86 -16.25 17.50
C ASN A 34 1.74 -16.41 16.27
N LYS A 35 2.30 -17.61 16.09
CA LYS A 35 2.98 -17.99 14.85
C LYS A 35 1.92 -18.49 13.86
N TYR A 36 1.94 -17.98 12.64
CA TYR A 36 1.02 -18.41 11.57
C TYR A 36 1.83 -18.95 10.40
N LYS A 37 1.43 -20.13 9.93
CA LYS A 37 1.85 -20.66 8.63
C LYS A 37 1.02 -20.00 7.54
N LEU A 38 1.70 -19.33 6.60
CA LEU A 38 1.09 -18.61 5.49
C LEU A 38 1.00 -19.47 4.22
N SER A 39 0.29 -18.97 3.21
CA SER A 39 0.17 -19.55 1.86
C SER A 39 1.51 -19.65 1.10
N ASP A 40 2.51 -18.86 1.50
CA ASP A 40 3.90 -18.98 1.03
C ASP A 40 4.76 -19.95 1.87
N ASN A 41 4.12 -20.74 2.74
CA ASN A 41 4.70 -21.74 3.64
C ASN A 41 5.66 -21.20 4.71
N ASN A 42 5.80 -19.87 4.83
CA ASN A 42 6.59 -19.30 5.92
C ASN A 42 5.77 -19.28 7.20
N GLU A 43 6.44 -19.53 8.33
CA GLU A 43 5.86 -19.38 9.65
C GLU A 43 6.38 -18.10 10.32
N GLU A 44 5.50 -17.14 10.53
CA GLU A 44 5.87 -15.82 11.06
C GLU A 44 4.93 -15.36 12.18
N TYR A 45 5.40 -14.43 13.00
CA TYR A 45 4.63 -13.90 14.13
C TYR A 45 3.64 -12.83 13.70
N GLY A 46 2.42 -12.94 14.20
CA GLY A 46 1.34 -12.03 13.85
C GLY A 46 0.12 -12.14 14.74
N ILE A 47 -0.99 -11.60 14.25
CA ILE A 47 -2.33 -11.77 14.82
C ILE A 47 -3.36 -12.03 13.72
N GLN A 48 -4.43 -12.74 14.08
CA GLN A 48 -5.60 -12.91 13.23
C GLN A 48 -6.73 -12.01 13.74
N LEU A 49 -7.37 -11.28 12.83
CA LEU A 49 -8.49 -10.42 13.13
C LEU A 49 -9.67 -10.82 12.24
N VAL A 50 -10.83 -11.06 12.85
CA VAL A 50 -12.09 -11.30 12.12
C VAL A 50 -12.74 -9.97 11.73
N ASP A 51 -12.69 -8.99 12.65
CA ASP A 51 -13.14 -7.63 12.44
C ASP A 51 -12.02 -6.63 12.77
N PHE A 52 -11.91 -5.58 11.98
CA PHE A 52 -10.93 -4.53 12.21
C PHE A 52 -11.41 -3.16 11.76
N SER A 53 -10.79 -2.11 12.30
CA SER A 53 -10.92 -0.76 11.77
C SER A 53 -9.90 -0.56 10.64
N PRO A 54 -10.32 -0.18 9.42
CA PRO A 54 -9.41 0.11 8.31
C PRO A 54 -8.31 1.11 8.69
N SER A 55 -8.69 2.13 9.48
CA SER A 55 -7.76 3.16 9.96
C SER A 55 -6.62 2.61 10.83
N THR A 56 -6.88 1.54 11.59
CA THR A 56 -5.88 0.93 12.47
C THR A 56 -4.87 0.14 11.67
N VAL A 57 -5.33 -0.66 10.71
CA VAL A 57 -4.46 -1.42 9.79
C VAL A 57 -3.57 -0.46 8.98
N GLN A 58 -4.17 0.56 8.36
CA GLN A 58 -3.43 1.56 7.61
C GLN A 58 -2.39 2.29 8.48
N ARG A 59 -2.73 2.61 9.74
CA ARG A 59 -1.76 3.21 10.67
C ARG A 59 -0.59 2.26 10.97
N MET A 60 -0.85 0.99 11.24
CA MET A 60 0.21 0.00 11.49
C MET A 60 1.13 -0.18 10.27
N MET A 61 0.58 -0.12 9.05
CA MET A 61 1.38 -0.12 7.83
C MET A 61 2.29 1.11 7.74
N LEU A 62 1.76 2.31 8.01
CA LEU A 62 2.51 3.56 7.95
C LEU A 62 3.60 3.67 9.03
N LEU A 63 3.37 3.04 10.19
CA LEU A 63 4.37 2.92 11.25
C LEU A 63 5.43 1.84 10.96
N GLY A 64 5.28 1.06 9.88
CA GLY A 64 6.20 -0.01 9.52
C GLY A 64 6.11 -1.25 10.42
N TYR A 65 4.98 -1.44 11.10
CA TYR A 65 4.77 -2.59 12.00
C TYR A 65 4.35 -3.85 11.26
N LEU A 66 3.84 -3.74 10.03
CA LEU A 66 3.38 -4.88 9.23
C LEU A 66 4.39 -5.21 8.12
N SER A 67 4.72 -6.49 7.97
CA SER A 67 5.51 -7.03 6.86
C SER A 67 4.63 -7.68 5.80
N LYS A 68 3.59 -8.40 6.24
CA LYS A 68 2.64 -9.10 5.36
C LYS A 68 1.22 -9.03 5.89
N ILE A 69 0.25 -9.17 4.98
CA ILE A 69 -1.14 -9.41 5.32
C ILE A 69 -1.65 -10.55 4.43
N GLU A 70 -2.26 -11.55 5.03
CA GLU A 70 -2.93 -12.65 4.34
C GLU A 70 -4.45 -12.60 4.56
N VAL A 71 -5.18 -12.89 3.49
CA VAL A 71 -6.63 -13.10 3.48
C VAL A 71 -6.91 -14.46 2.85
N GLY A 72 -7.69 -15.29 3.53
CA GLY A 72 -8.32 -16.48 2.95
C GLY A 72 -9.73 -16.14 2.48
N LEU A 73 -10.10 -16.60 1.29
CA LEU A 73 -11.42 -16.40 0.68
C LEU A 73 -12.06 -17.75 0.35
N SER A 74 -13.22 -18.01 0.97
CA SER A 74 -14.11 -19.13 0.63
C SER A 74 -15.13 -18.75 -0.45
N ASN A 75 -15.58 -17.49 -0.47
CA ASN A 75 -16.51 -16.96 -1.47
C ASN A 75 -16.09 -15.56 -1.98
N VAL A 76 -15.51 -15.51 -3.18
CA VAL A 76 -15.03 -14.27 -3.82
C VAL A 76 -16.18 -13.30 -4.11
N VAL A 77 -17.33 -13.80 -4.56
CA VAL A 77 -18.44 -12.97 -5.01
C VAL A 77 -19.05 -12.21 -3.83
N GLU A 78 -19.26 -12.89 -2.70
CA GLU A 78 -19.78 -12.27 -1.48
C GLU A 78 -18.80 -11.25 -0.88
N LYS A 79 -17.50 -11.53 -0.95
CA LYS A 79 -16.45 -10.66 -0.39
C LYS A 79 -15.93 -9.60 -1.36
N ARG A 80 -16.52 -9.47 -2.55
CA ARG A 80 -16.08 -8.56 -3.62
C ARG A 80 -15.80 -7.14 -3.13
N LYS A 81 -16.77 -6.54 -2.43
CA LYS A 81 -16.65 -5.17 -1.94
C LYS A 81 -15.53 -5.02 -0.92
N ASP A 82 -15.47 -5.94 0.04
CA ASP A 82 -14.46 -5.93 1.11
C ASP A 82 -13.04 -6.08 0.53
N VAL A 83 -12.85 -6.95 -0.45
CA VAL A 83 -11.55 -7.14 -1.14
C VAL A 83 -11.13 -5.88 -1.89
N ILE A 84 -12.05 -5.22 -2.61
CA ILE A 84 -11.76 -3.94 -3.30
C ILE A 84 -11.37 -2.87 -2.28
N ASP A 85 -12.19 -2.67 -1.25
CA ASP A 85 -11.96 -1.64 -0.23
C ASP A 85 -10.65 -1.88 0.53
N PHE A 86 -10.32 -3.15 0.82
CA PHE A 86 -9.06 -3.51 1.47
C PHE A 86 -7.84 -3.29 0.58
N THR A 87 -7.95 -3.65 -0.70
CA THR A 87 -6.89 -3.41 -1.69
C THR A 87 -6.63 -1.92 -1.87
N LYS A 88 -7.70 -1.11 -1.89
CA LYS A 88 -7.59 0.36 -1.91
C LYS A 88 -6.91 0.88 -0.64
N LEU A 89 -7.31 0.40 0.53
CA LEU A 89 -6.73 0.80 1.82
C LEU A 89 -5.21 0.58 1.85
N ILE A 90 -4.77 -0.63 1.45
CA ILE A 90 -3.36 -1.02 1.38
C ILE A 90 -2.61 -0.15 0.37
N SER A 91 -3.16 0.02 -0.83
CA SER A 91 -2.53 0.79 -1.90
C SER A 91 -2.39 2.28 -1.55
N TYR A 92 -3.41 2.87 -0.93
CA TYR A 92 -3.32 4.24 -0.41
C TYR A 92 -2.27 4.35 0.71
N ALA A 93 -2.12 3.33 1.58
CA ALA A 93 -1.05 3.33 2.58
C ALA A 93 0.34 3.39 1.92
N MET A 94 0.55 2.68 0.81
CA MET A 94 1.79 2.74 0.05
C MET A 94 2.02 4.12 -0.58
N LEU A 95 0.97 4.73 -1.16
CA LEU A 95 1.05 6.08 -1.70
C LEU A 95 1.38 7.12 -0.62
N TYR A 96 0.74 7.05 0.55
CA TYR A 96 1.01 7.97 1.67
C TYR A 96 2.45 7.83 2.18
N ARG A 97 2.93 6.59 2.36
CA ARG A 97 4.33 6.33 2.74
C ARG A 97 5.29 6.91 1.71
N GLN A 98 5.02 6.71 0.43
CA GLN A 98 5.92 7.13 -0.65
C GLN A 98 5.94 8.66 -0.81
N PHE A 99 4.79 9.30 -0.64
CA PHE A 99 4.67 10.76 -0.58
C PHE A 99 5.49 11.34 0.56
N ASP A 100 5.30 10.83 1.79
CA ASP A 100 6.09 11.24 2.95
C ASP A 100 7.59 11.08 2.71
N THR A 101 8.01 9.93 2.16
CA THR A 101 9.40 9.64 1.85
C THR A 101 9.98 10.64 0.84
N SER A 102 9.23 10.94 -0.21
CA SER A 102 9.65 11.90 -1.25
C SER A 102 9.75 13.33 -0.71
N VAL A 103 8.80 13.75 0.13
CA VAL A 103 8.84 15.08 0.77
C VAL A 103 9.99 15.17 1.78
N TYR A 104 10.24 14.12 2.54
CA TYR A 104 11.33 14.09 3.51
C TYR A 104 12.70 14.14 2.81
N GLU A 105 12.86 13.50 1.65
CA GLU A 105 14.07 13.62 0.83
C GLU A 105 14.33 15.05 0.35
N GLU A 106 13.30 15.74 -0.15
CA GLU A 106 13.38 17.15 -0.52
C GLU A 106 13.75 18.01 0.70
N LEU A 107 13.20 17.69 1.89
CA LEU A 107 13.50 18.41 3.12
C LEU A 107 14.97 18.26 3.53
N VAL A 108 15.46 17.03 3.63
CA VAL A 108 16.83 16.73 4.10
C VAL A 108 17.88 17.36 3.18
N THR A 109 17.59 17.47 1.88
CA THR A 109 18.49 18.08 0.89
C THR A 109 18.31 19.60 0.72
N SER A 110 17.26 20.17 1.32
CA SER A 110 16.94 21.60 1.21
C SER A 110 17.91 22.52 1.97
N GLU A 111 17.85 23.81 1.66
CA GLU A 111 18.55 24.84 2.44
C GLU A 111 18.00 24.97 3.86
N LEU A 112 16.74 24.59 4.13
CA LEU A 112 16.16 24.64 5.49
C LEU A 112 16.93 23.74 6.46
N VAL A 113 17.19 22.50 6.06
CA VAL A 113 17.95 21.55 6.88
C VAL A 113 19.42 21.96 6.96
N ARG A 114 19.99 22.55 5.90
CA ARG A 114 21.34 23.13 5.96
C ARG A 114 21.42 24.27 6.99
N GLN A 115 20.44 25.16 7.02
CA GLN A 115 20.34 26.22 8.02
C GLN A 115 20.18 25.64 9.43
N TRP A 116 19.33 24.63 9.61
CA TRP A 116 19.20 23.92 10.89
C TRP A 116 20.53 23.33 11.35
N ASN A 117 21.22 22.60 10.49
CA ASN A 117 22.46 21.91 10.84
C ASN A 117 23.60 22.88 11.19
N ARG A 118 23.64 24.07 10.56
CA ARG A 118 24.59 25.14 10.94
C ARG A 118 24.35 25.64 12.36
N HIS A 119 23.10 25.79 12.78
CA HIS A 119 22.75 26.26 14.13
C HIS A 119 22.74 25.13 15.18
N ASN A 120 22.57 23.88 14.76
CA ASN A 120 22.35 22.72 15.63
C ASN A 120 23.39 21.60 15.38
N MET A 121 24.67 21.95 15.43
CA MET A 121 25.79 21.04 15.08
C MET A 121 25.83 19.73 15.87
N ARG A 122 25.29 19.69 17.10
CA ARG A 122 25.27 18.49 17.95
C ARG A 122 24.22 17.46 17.52
N ASN A 123 23.15 17.91 16.87
CA ASN A 123 22.02 17.08 16.46
C ASN A 123 21.62 17.45 15.02
N PRO A 124 22.49 17.17 14.03
CA PRO A 124 22.16 17.43 12.65
C PRO A 124 21.01 16.54 12.20
N ILE A 125 20.21 17.05 11.28
CA ILE A 125 19.17 16.32 10.58
C ILE A 125 19.74 15.78 9.26
N ASP A 126 19.53 14.49 9.06
CA ASP A 126 19.90 13.70 7.88
C ASP A 126 18.89 12.54 7.69
N PHE A 127 19.12 11.68 6.69
CA PHE A 127 18.25 10.52 6.42
C PHE A 127 18.16 9.50 7.57
N LYS A 128 19.16 9.45 8.45
CA LYS A 128 19.27 8.48 9.56
C LYS A 128 18.73 9.05 10.88
N THR A 129 18.29 10.29 10.88
CA THR A 129 17.84 10.99 12.08
C THR A 129 16.62 10.28 12.70
N PRO A 130 16.72 9.82 13.96
CA PRO A 130 15.61 9.14 14.62
C PRO A 130 14.49 10.13 14.92
N ILE A 131 13.28 9.82 14.47
CA ILE A 131 12.11 10.70 14.64
C ILE A 131 11.44 10.40 15.98
N LYS A 132 11.58 11.32 16.93
CA LYS A 132 10.90 11.25 18.23
C LYS A 132 9.45 11.72 18.12
N HIS A 133 8.59 10.88 17.55
CA HIS A 133 7.19 11.21 17.21
C HIS A 133 6.42 11.87 18.37
N GLU A 134 6.47 11.29 19.58
CA GLU A 134 5.72 11.84 20.73
C GLU A 134 6.18 13.26 21.12
N TYR A 135 7.48 13.49 21.12
CA TYR A 135 8.04 14.80 21.46
C TYR A 135 7.67 15.84 20.39
N LEU A 136 7.88 15.52 19.11
CA LEU A 136 7.57 16.43 18.00
C LEU A 136 6.08 16.76 17.95
N ASN A 137 5.20 15.78 18.14
CA ASN A 137 3.76 16.00 18.18
C ASN A 137 3.35 16.92 19.35
N LYS A 138 3.99 16.80 20.52
CA LYS A 138 3.75 17.73 21.65
C LYS A 138 4.18 19.15 21.31
N VAL A 139 5.32 19.34 20.63
CA VAL A 139 5.79 20.67 20.19
C VAL A 139 4.83 21.26 19.15
N LEU A 140 4.48 20.50 18.11
CA LEU A 140 3.54 20.92 17.06
C LEU A 140 2.15 21.25 17.61
N ALA A 141 1.69 20.52 18.63
CA ALA A 141 0.42 20.79 19.28
C ALA A 141 0.39 22.13 20.03
N LYS A 142 1.54 22.66 20.46
CA LYS A 142 1.62 24.01 21.05
C LYS A 142 1.61 25.11 19.99
N ASN A 143 2.08 24.80 18.78
CA ASN A 143 2.17 25.74 17.65
C ASN A 143 1.09 25.49 16.59
N ARG A 144 -0.12 25.07 17.01
CA ARG A 144 -1.20 24.63 16.09
C ARG A 144 -1.56 25.68 15.05
N ASP A 145 -1.63 26.95 15.43
CA ASP A 145 -2.03 28.02 14.50
C ASP A 145 -1.00 28.20 13.38
N VAL A 146 0.30 28.14 13.72
CA VAL A 146 1.39 28.18 12.74
C VAL A 146 1.36 26.95 11.84
N VAL A 147 1.12 25.76 12.39
CA VAL A 147 0.96 24.53 11.59
C VAL A 147 -0.20 24.65 10.61
N GLN A 148 -1.34 25.21 11.05
CA GLN A 148 -2.51 25.41 10.19
C GLN A 148 -2.27 26.47 9.10
N ASP A 149 -1.52 27.53 9.41
CA ASP A 149 -1.12 28.51 8.41
C ASP A 149 -0.24 27.87 7.33
N VAL A 150 0.83 27.16 7.73
CA VAL A 150 1.71 26.42 6.79
C VAL A 150 0.89 25.43 5.94
N ARG A 151 -0.01 24.68 6.57
CA ARG A 151 -0.91 23.74 5.88
C ARG A 151 -1.79 24.46 4.85
N SER A 152 -2.34 25.62 5.21
CA SER A 152 -3.17 26.43 4.32
C SER A 152 -2.37 26.96 3.14
N GLN A 153 -1.12 27.38 3.35
CA GLN A 153 -0.23 27.81 2.26
C GLN A 153 0.06 26.68 1.26
N ILE A 154 0.22 25.44 1.72
CA ILE A 154 0.38 24.27 0.84
C ILE A 154 -0.91 23.99 0.06
N LEU A 155 -2.06 23.96 0.75
CA LEU A 155 -3.32 23.50 0.16
C LEU A 155 -4.02 24.53 -0.72
N ARG A 156 -3.93 25.83 -0.42
CA ARG A 156 -4.68 26.89 -1.12
C ARG A 156 -4.55 26.87 -2.64
N PRO A 157 -3.35 26.78 -3.26
CA PRO A 157 -3.26 26.73 -4.72
C PRO A 157 -3.85 25.44 -5.29
N ILE A 158 -3.73 24.32 -4.58
CA ILE A 158 -4.25 23.02 -5.01
C ILE A 158 -5.77 23.01 -4.94
N TYR A 159 -6.35 23.54 -3.86
CA TYR A 159 -7.80 23.70 -3.71
C TYR A 159 -8.39 24.63 -4.76
N ASN A 160 -7.67 25.71 -5.10
CA ASN A 160 -8.08 26.57 -6.21
C ASN A 160 -8.13 25.79 -7.53
N ASN A 161 -7.08 25.01 -7.85
CA ASN A 161 -7.04 24.19 -9.06
C ASN A 161 -8.18 23.15 -9.11
N ILE A 162 -8.46 22.48 -7.99
CA ILE A 162 -9.57 21.52 -7.89
C ILE A 162 -10.92 22.23 -8.09
N ARG A 163 -11.12 23.37 -7.43
CA ARG A 163 -12.38 24.13 -7.50
C ARG A 163 -12.67 24.63 -8.91
N THR A 164 -11.66 25.14 -9.62
CA THR A 164 -11.81 25.68 -10.99
C THR A 164 -11.76 24.61 -12.07
N ASN A 165 -11.51 23.35 -11.74
CA ASN A 165 -11.53 22.27 -12.73
C ASN A 165 -12.98 21.96 -13.14
N HIS A 166 -13.33 22.28 -14.39
CA HIS A 166 -14.67 22.05 -14.95
C HIS A 166 -14.91 20.59 -15.37
N GLY A 167 -13.85 19.76 -15.46
CA GLY A 167 -13.95 18.34 -15.76
C GLY A 167 -14.24 17.46 -14.54
N LEU A 168 -14.34 18.03 -13.34
CA LEU A 168 -14.65 17.30 -12.12
C LEU A 168 -16.06 17.61 -11.62
N LEU A 169 -16.77 16.56 -11.23
CA LEU A 169 -18.04 16.66 -10.52
C LEU A 169 -17.81 17.20 -9.10
N PRO A 170 -18.84 17.79 -8.45
CA PRO A 170 -18.73 18.29 -7.08
C PRO A 170 -18.20 17.26 -6.07
N ASP A 171 -18.67 16.02 -6.15
CA ASP A 171 -18.22 14.94 -5.26
C ASP A 171 -16.77 14.55 -5.52
N GLU A 172 -16.33 14.53 -6.78
CA GLU A 172 -14.93 14.27 -7.13
C GLU A 172 -14.01 15.37 -6.61
N LYS A 173 -14.45 16.64 -6.65
CA LYS A 173 -13.72 17.76 -6.05
C LYS A 173 -13.57 17.57 -4.54
N ASN A 174 -14.63 17.16 -3.85
CA ASN A 174 -14.61 16.88 -2.41
C ASN A 174 -13.66 15.73 -2.07
N ILE A 175 -13.70 14.64 -2.84
CA ILE A 175 -12.80 13.49 -2.68
C ILE A 175 -11.34 13.91 -2.88
N GLN A 176 -11.05 14.70 -3.92
CA GLN A 176 -9.69 15.17 -4.17
C GLN A 176 -9.18 16.11 -3.09
N ALA A 177 -10.03 17.04 -2.60
CA ALA A 177 -9.67 17.93 -1.50
C ALA A 177 -9.36 17.12 -0.22
N PHE A 178 -10.22 16.16 0.13
CA PHE A 178 -9.99 15.26 1.26
C PHE A 178 -8.71 14.43 1.11
N LEU A 179 -8.40 13.97 -0.10
CA LEU A 179 -7.19 13.20 -0.34
C LEU A 179 -5.92 14.04 -0.19
N CYS A 180 -5.94 15.32 -0.62
CA CYS A 180 -4.84 16.26 -0.38
C CYS A 180 -4.53 16.37 1.12
N GLU A 181 -5.58 16.50 1.94
CA GLU A 181 -5.43 16.55 3.39
C GLU A 181 -4.86 15.25 3.97
N LYS A 182 -5.27 14.10 3.45
CA LYS A 182 -4.76 12.80 3.88
C LYS A 182 -3.26 12.65 3.61
N TYR A 183 -2.76 13.10 2.46
CA TYR A 183 -1.32 13.11 2.19
C TYR A 183 -0.56 13.95 3.22
N LEU A 184 -1.01 15.18 3.47
CA LEU A 184 -0.36 16.06 4.44
C LEU A 184 -0.43 15.54 5.88
N ASN A 185 -1.54 14.90 6.26
CA ASN A 185 -1.73 14.31 7.59
C ASN A 185 -0.78 13.13 7.88
N ASN A 186 -0.28 12.48 6.84
CA ASN A 186 0.65 11.35 6.97
C ASN A 186 2.12 11.76 6.77
N MET A 187 2.41 13.05 6.63
CA MET A 187 3.79 13.53 6.62
C MET A 187 4.43 13.41 8.00
N ASN A 188 5.72 13.14 7.99
CA ASN A 188 6.57 13.05 9.15
C ASN A 188 6.48 14.32 10.02
N PRO A 189 6.26 14.21 11.35
CA PRO A 189 6.27 15.35 12.26
C PRO A 189 7.54 16.20 12.20
N LEU A 190 8.69 15.61 11.85
CA LEU A 190 9.93 16.37 11.70
C LEU A 190 9.85 17.36 10.52
N THR A 191 9.16 16.99 9.44
CA THR A 191 8.90 17.88 8.31
C THR A 191 8.10 19.09 8.76
N TRP A 192 6.99 18.87 9.48
CA TRP A 192 6.18 19.95 10.02
C TRP A 192 6.97 20.83 11.00
N PHE A 193 7.79 20.22 11.84
CA PHE A 193 8.63 20.94 12.78
C PHE A 193 9.59 21.89 12.07
N ILE A 194 10.31 21.43 11.03
CA ILE A 194 11.24 22.29 10.29
C ILE A 194 10.51 23.38 9.50
N LEU A 195 9.38 23.06 8.86
CA LEU A 195 8.59 24.06 8.14
C LEU A 195 8.09 25.18 9.06
N THR A 196 7.67 24.84 10.28
CA THR A 196 7.20 25.84 11.25
C THR A 196 8.35 26.62 11.89
N ALA A 197 9.50 25.99 12.12
CA ALA A 197 10.67 26.65 12.72
C ALA A 197 11.31 27.71 11.81
N TYR A 198 11.26 27.52 10.49
CA TYR A 198 11.85 28.40 9.49
C TYR A 198 10.82 29.11 8.62
N LYS A 199 9.58 29.20 9.11
CA LYS A 199 8.51 29.92 8.44
C LYS A 199 9.00 31.33 8.11
N ASP A 200 8.63 31.81 6.91
CA ASP A 200 8.96 33.14 6.38
C ASP A 200 10.42 33.33 5.90
N SER A 201 11.25 32.28 5.93
CA SER A 201 12.55 32.31 5.22
C SER A 201 12.38 32.08 3.71
N ASP A 202 13.35 32.56 2.90
CA ASP A 202 13.34 32.29 1.45
C ASP A 202 13.37 30.79 1.14
N ALA A 203 14.17 30.03 1.90
CA ALA A 203 14.26 28.58 1.80
C ALA A 203 12.93 27.87 2.13
N TYR A 204 12.09 28.47 2.99
CA TYR A 204 10.76 27.97 3.29
C TYR A 204 9.83 28.10 2.09
N ILE A 205 9.83 29.24 1.39
CA ILE A 205 8.99 29.47 0.21
C ILE A 205 9.28 28.42 -0.86
N ASP A 206 10.56 28.12 -1.10
CA ASP A 206 10.97 27.09 -2.05
C ASP A 206 10.52 25.69 -1.62
N MET A 207 10.63 25.36 -0.34
CA MET A 207 10.17 24.08 0.18
C MET A 207 8.65 23.91 0.04
N ILE A 208 7.87 24.95 0.29
CA ILE A 208 6.41 24.92 0.10
C ILE A 208 6.05 24.63 -1.36
N LYS A 209 6.72 25.27 -2.32
CA LYS A 209 6.52 24.99 -3.75
C LYS A 209 6.87 23.54 -4.11
N ARG A 210 7.95 22.99 -3.56
CA ARG A 210 8.34 21.58 -3.76
C ARG A 210 7.28 20.63 -3.22
N ILE A 211 6.77 20.87 -2.00
CA ILE A 211 5.68 20.07 -1.42
C ILE A 211 4.41 20.16 -2.26
N GLN A 212 4.02 21.36 -2.72
CA GLN A 212 2.87 21.54 -3.61
C GLN A 212 3.03 20.77 -4.92
N HIS A 213 4.23 20.80 -5.52
CA HIS A 213 4.53 20.04 -6.72
C HIS A 213 4.38 18.54 -6.47
N LYS A 214 5.02 18.01 -5.40
CA LYS A 214 4.88 16.59 -5.01
C LYS A 214 3.43 16.21 -4.75
N LEU A 215 2.66 17.05 -4.06
CA LEU A 215 1.27 16.76 -3.78
C LEU A 215 0.46 16.64 -5.08
N ASN A 216 0.67 17.53 -6.06
CA ASN A 216 0.06 17.40 -7.39
C ASN A 216 0.51 16.15 -8.15
N GLU A 217 1.77 15.72 -8.04
CA GLU A 217 2.24 14.44 -8.61
C GLU A 217 1.48 13.25 -8.01
N TYR A 218 1.31 13.22 -6.69
CA TYR A 218 0.66 12.11 -6.00
C TYR A 218 -0.87 12.13 -6.13
N MET A 219 -1.47 13.29 -6.33
CA MET A 219 -2.89 13.39 -6.69
C MET A 219 -3.19 12.72 -8.03
N ARG A 220 -2.26 12.77 -9.00
CA ARG A 220 -2.40 12.02 -10.26
C ARG A 220 -2.33 10.51 -10.08
N ARG A 221 -1.70 10.02 -9.00
CA ARG A 221 -1.61 8.59 -8.65
C ARG A 221 -2.86 8.05 -7.93
N ALA A 222 -3.75 8.93 -7.48
CA ALA A 222 -4.94 8.58 -6.70
C ALA A 222 -5.89 7.55 -7.35
N PRO A 223 -6.04 7.48 -8.69
CA PRO A 223 -6.90 6.46 -9.30
C PRO A 223 -6.33 5.03 -9.24
N ILE A 224 -5.01 4.87 -9.06
CA ILE A 224 -4.34 3.56 -9.13
C ILE A 224 -4.87 2.54 -8.12
N PRO A 225 -5.11 2.89 -6.83
CA PRO A 225 -5.80 2.02 -5.87
C PRO A 225 -7.14 1.48 -6.36
N GLU A 226 -7.96 2.28 -7.05
CA GLU A 226 -9.25 1.86 -7.59
C GLU A 226 -9.06 0.84 -8.71
N TYR A 227 -8.19 1.15 -9.68
CA TYR A 227 -7.89 0.27 -10.80
C TYR A 227 -7.30 -1.06 -10.35
N LEU A 228 -6.45 -1.05 -9.32
CA LEU A 228 -5.91 -2.28 -8.74
C LEU A 228 -7.01 -3.12 -8.06
N GLY A 229 -7.90 -2.50 -7.30
CA GLY A 229 -9.03 -3.20 -6.66
C GLY A 229 -9.96 -3.85 -7.69
N LEU A 230 -10.30 -3.12 -8.76
CA LEU A 230 -11.12 -3.63 -9.86
C LEU A 230 -10.42 -4.77 -10.61
N MET A 231 -9.14 -4.59 -10.97
CA MET A 231 -8.38 -5.66 -11.65
C MET A 231 -8.28 -6.92 -10.78
N LEU A 232 -8.02 -6.75 -9.47
CA LEU A 232 -7.91 -7.87 -8.56
C LEU A 232 -9.21 -8.68 -8.50
N ILE A 233 -10.36 -8.04 -8.35
CA ILE A 233 -11.60 -8.81 -8.23
C ILE A 233 -11.91 -9.60 -9.50
N GLU A 234 -11.70 -9.02 -10.68
CA GLU A 234 -11.96 -9.72 -11.95
C GLU A 234 -11.00 -10.90 -12.13
N LEU A 235 -9.74 -10.75 -11.68
CA LEU A 235 -8.79 -11.85 -11.61
C LEU A 235 -9.25 -12.96 -10.66
N LEU A 236 -9.77 -12.61 -9.48
CA LEU A 236 -10.26 -13.60 -8.51
C LEU A 236 -11.51 -14.33 -8.99
N ILE A 237 -12.42 -13.63 -9.67
CA ILE A 237 -13.60 -14.25 -10.28
C ILE A 237 -13.17 -15.26 -11.36
N THR A 238 -12.19 -14.88 -12.20
CA THR A 238 -11.64 -15.78 -13.24
C THR A 238 -10.95 -16.99 -12.63
N LEU A 239 -10.17 -16.81 -11.57
CA LEU A 239 -9.51 -17.93 -10.89
C LEU A 239 -10.55 -18.84 -10.23
N ASN A 240 -11.57 -18.28 -9.59
CA ASN A 240 -12.62 -19.05 -8.93
C ASN A 240 -13.45 -19.89 -9.92
N SER A 241 -13.67 -19.42 -11.16
CA SER A 241 -14.36 -20.21 -12.19
C SER A 241 -13.53 -21.36 -12.76
N GLN A 242 -12.20 -21.34 -12.56
CA GLN A 242 -11.29 -22.40 -12.99
C GLN A 242 -11.11 -23.51 -11.92
N ILE A 243 -11.63 -23.32 -10.71
CA ILE A 243 -11.56 -24.32 -9.64
C ILE A 243 -12.65 -25.38 -9.91
N ASP A 244 -12.25 -26.64 -10.08
CA ASP A 244 -13.19 -27.75 -10.21
C ASP A 244 -13.92 -27.97 -8.86
N PRO A 245 -15.25 -27.87 -8.79
CA PRO A 245 -16.02 -28.06 -7.55
C PRO A 245 -15.90 -29.48 -6.98
N ASN A 246 -15.40 -30.45 -7.72
CA ASN A 246 -15.25 -31.85 -7.29
C ASN A 246 -13.86 -32.17 -6.71
N VAL A 247 -12.89 -31.25 -6.83
CA VAL A 247 -11.54 -31.44 -6.26
C VAL A 247 -11.61 -31.07 -4.78
N LYS A 248 -11.61 -32.09 -3.91
CA LYS A 248 -11.38 -31.90 -2.47
C LYS A 248 -9.97 -31.33 -2.31
N THR A 249 -9.86 -30.15 -1.69
CA THR A 249 -8.59 -29.64 -1.18
C THR A 249 -8.03 -30.69 -0.20
N TYR A 250 -6.91 -31.30 -0.56
CA TYR A 250 -6.22 -32.22 0.32
C TYR A 250 -5.68 -31.41 1.51
N ASP A 251 -6.13 -31.75 2.72
CA ASP A 251 -5.58 -31.32 4.03
C ASP A 251 -5.64 -29.82 4.42
N ASP A 252 -6.82 -29.21 4.52
CA ASP A 252 -6.97 -28.05 5.42
C ASP A 252 -8.38 -27.97 6.02
N ASP A 253 -8.48 -27.82 7.34
CA ASP A 253 -9.70 -27.44 8.11
C ASP A 253 -10.24 -26.04 7.72
N ASP A 254 -9.71 -25.43 6.66
CA ASP A 254 -9.95 -24.06 6.19
C ASP A 254 -10.75 -24.15 4.88
N ASP A 255 -12.06 -23.81 4.91
CA ASP A 255 -12.98 -23.77 3.75
C ASP A 255 -12.58 -22.74 2.66
N ASN A 256 -11.34 -22.25 2.68
CA ASN A 256 -10.83 -21.19 1.83
C ASN A 256 -10.18 -21.75 0.56
N ASN A 257 -10.71 -21.34 -0.60
CA ASN A 257 -10.27 -21.80 -1.91
C ASN A 257 -9.26 -20.85 -2.57
N ILE A 258 -9.13 -19.61 -2.06
CA ILE A 258 -8.17 -18.63 -2.60
C ILE A 258 -7.50 -17.88 -1.44
N TYR A 259 -6.19 -17.69 -1.55
CA TYR A 259 -5.37 -16.93 -0.61
C TYR A 259 -4.80 -15.69 -1.29
N LEU A 260 -4.93 -14.54 -0.64
CA LEU A 260 -4.31 -13.27 -1.03
C LEU A 260 -3.25 -12.91 -0.01
N LEU A 261 -1.99 -12.79 -0.45
CA LEU A 261 -0.86 -12.44 0.41
C LEU A 261 -0.18 -11.17 -0.10
N TRP A 262 -0.43 -10.07 0.60
CA TRP A 262 0.31 -8.83 0.41
C TRP A 262 1.61 -8.84 1.21
N LYS A 263 2.71 -8.46 0.57
CA LYS A 263 4.04 -8.28 1.18
C LYS A 263 4.51 -6.84 0.95
N PHE A 264 5.10 -6.24 1.96
CA PHE A 264 5.58 -4.86 1.92
C PHE A 264 7.05 -4.79 2.27
N ASN A 265 7.82 -3.94 1.59
CA ASN A 265 9.18 -3.65 2.05
C ASN A 265 9.15 -2.72 3.27
N GLN A 266 10.19 -2.76 4.10
CA GLN A 266 10.35 -1.79 5.18
C GLN A 266 10.88 -0.45 4.64
N LYS A 267 10.50 0.66 5.29
CA LYS A 267 11.05 2.00 4.98
C LYS A 267 12.53 2.03 5.36
N ARG A 268 13.39 2.46 4.43
CA ARG A 268 14.82 2.55 4.66
C ARG A 268 15.24 4.02 4.84
N PRO A 269 16.13 4.34 5.80
CA PRO A 269 16.61 5.69 6.05
C PRO A 269 17.69 6.09 5.03
N ILE A 270 17.36 6.05 3.74
CA ILE A 270 18.28 6.34 2.64
C ILE A 270 17.60 7.22 1.58
N GLN A 271 18.42 7.91 0.79
CA GLN A 271 17.96 8.63 -0.38
C GLN A 271 17.38 7.67 -1.42
N GLY A 272 16.29 8.06 -2.08
CA GLY A 272 15.68 7.26 -3.14
C GLY A 272 14.97 6.00 -2.63
N ASP A 273 14.60 5.91 -1.35
CA ASP A 273 13.77 4.80 -0.88
C ASP A 273 12.40 4.81 -1.58
N ARG A 274 11.94 3.62 -1.95
CA ARG A 274 10.70 3.41 -2.69
C ARG A 274 9.83 2.39 -1.96
N ALA A 275 8.54 2.69 -1.79
CA ALA A 275 7.58 1.74 -1.28
C ALA A 275 7.32 0.66 -2.34
N LYS A 276 7.53 -0.60 -1.94
CA LYS A 276 7.27 -1.78 -2.76
C LYS A 276 6.16 -2.60 -2.12
N MET A 277 5.18 -2.96 -2.93
CA MET A 277 4.11 -3.89 -2.58
C MET A 277 4.14 -5.07 -3.54
N GLN A 278 4.02 -6.27 -3.01
CA GLN A 278 3.79 -7.48 -3.80
C GLN A 278 2.48 -8.12 -3.34
N LEU A 279 1.68 -8.61 -4.28
CA LEU A 279 0.47 -9.38 -4.04
C LEU A 279 0.66 -10.75 -4.68
N ASN A 280 0.58 -11.79 -3.87
CA ASN A 280 0.58 -13.18 -4.30
C ASN A 280 -0.86 -13.69 -4.17
N ILE A 281 -1.36 -14.36 -5.20
CA ILE A 281 -2.69 -14.96 -5.23
C ILE A 281 -2.49 -16.44 -5.53
N SER A 282 -3.05 -17.32 -4.70
CA SER A 282 -2.95 -18.77 -4.89
C SER A 282 -4.28 -19.46 -4.63
N ASN A 283 -4.61 -20.48 -5.43
CA ASN A 283 -5.81 -21.31 -5.27
C ASN A 283 -5.63 -22.50 -4.31
N GLN A 284 -4.42 -22.69 -3.78
CA GLN A 284 -4.09 -23.69 -2.76
C GLN A 284 -2.99 -23.12 -1.85
N ARG A 285 -2.87 -23.63 -0.62
CA ARG A 285 -1.68 -23.38 0.20
C ARG A 285 -0.49 -24.11 -0.41
N THR A 286 0.58 -23.36 -0.69
CA THR A 286 1.73 -23.90 -1.42
C THR A 286 2.57 -24.79 -0.51
N GLU A 287 2.97 -25.97 -0.97
CA GLU A 287 4.22 -26.60 -0.52
C GLU A 287 5.39 -25.86 -1.16
N PHE A 288 5.75 -24.70 -0.60
CA PHE A 288 6.77 -23.77 -1.14
C PHE A 288 8.15 -24.42 -1.38
N GLU A 289 8.50 -25.47 -0.62
CA GLU A 289 9.74 -26.22 -0.81
C GLU A 289 9.81 -26.90 -2.19
N LEU A 290 8.68 -27.38 -2.72
CA LEU A 290 8.61 -27.92 -4.09
C LEU A 290 8.66 -26.81 -5.14
N MET A 291 8.10 -25.63 -4.84
CA MET A 291 8.20 -24.44 -5.69
C MET A 291 9.65 -23.95 -5.81
N LYS A 292 10.36 -23.78 -4.69
CA LYS A 292 11.75 -23.31 -4.66
C LYS A 292 12.71 -24.26 -5.38
N ASN A 293 12.54 -25.57 -5.20
CA ASN A 293 13.34 -26.57 -5.89
C ASN A 293 13.05 -26.60 -7.40
N SER A 294 11.76 -26.51 -7.80
CA SER A 294 11.41 -26.44 -9.23
C SER A 294 11.84 -25.14 -9.93
N ILE A 295 11.93 -24.02 -9.21
CA ILE A 295 12.44 -22.74 -9.72
C ILE A 295 13.97 -22.76 -9.79
N ASN A 296 14.65 -23.27 -8.75
CA ASN A 296 16.11 -23.39 -8.73
C ASN A 296 16.61 -24.38 -9.80
N ASP A 297 15.94 -25.51 -10.01
CA ASP A 297 16.27 -26.46 -11.09
C ASP A 297 16.03 -25.87 -12.48
N ARG A 298 15.17 -24.83 -12.61
CA ARG A 298 14.84 -24.14 -13.86
C ARG A 298 15.66 -22.88 -14.13
N THR A 299 16.56 -22.47 -13.23
CA THR A 299 17.47 -21.33 -13.47
C THR A 299 18.40 -21.51 -14.69
N ASN A 300 18.44 -22.69 -15.31
CA ASN A 300 19.17 -22.94 -16.55
C ASN A 300 18.32 -22.97 -17.85
N LYS A 301 16.98 -22.82 -17.82
CA LYS A 301 16.16 -22.67 -19.04
C LYS A 301 14.88 -21.87 -18.79
N ASN A 302 14.67 -20.81 -19.58
CA ASN A 302 13.44 -20.01 -19.76
C ASN A 302 12.19 -20.86 -20.07
N VAL A 303 11.67 -21.64 -19.13
CA VAL A 303 10.48 -22.48 -19.34
C VAL A 303 9.59 -22.43 -18.10
N GLY A 304 8.59 -21.54 -18.11
CA GLY A 304 7.45 -21.63 -17.18
C GLY A 304 6.80 -20.30 -16.79
N GLU A 305 7.56 -19.21 -16.74
CA GLU A 305 7.00 -17.88 -16.43
C GLU A 305 6.32 -17.32 -17.67
N LYS A 306 4.99 -17.18 -17.61
CA LYS A 306 4.22 -16.46 -18.63
C LYS A 306 3.75 -15.15 -18.03
N SER A 307 3.68 -14.10 -18.85
CA SER A 307 3.00 -12.88 -18.43
C SER A 307 1.55 -13.23 -18.08
N LEU A 308 0.96 -12.54 -17.10
CA LEU A 308 -0.48 -12.65 -16.84
C LEU A 308 -1.29 -12.31 -18.11
N LYS A 309 -0.74 -11.48 -19.00
CA LYS A 309 -1.32 -11.23 -20.32
C LYS A 309 -1.36 -12.50 -21.19
N ASP A 310 -0.28 -13.26 -21.25
CA ASP A 310 -0.21 -14.48 -22.07
C ASP A 310 -1.15 -15.57 -21.52
N PHE A 311 -1.25 -15.68 -20.19
CA PHE A 311 -2.18 -16.60 -19.52
C PHE A 311 -3.62 -16.40 -19.99
N TYR A 312 -4.11 -15.16 -20.03
CA TYR A 312 -5.48 -14.89 -20.45
C TYR A 312 -5.67 -15.13 -21.95
N SER A 313 -4.67 -14.83 -22.79
CA SER A 313 -4.74 -15.11 -24.23
C SER A 313 -4.87 -16.61 -24.54
N GLU A 314 -4.33 -17.48 -23.69
CA GLU A 314 -4.41 -18.94 -23.83
C GLU A 314 -5.67 -19.56 -23.20
N SER A 315 -6.40 -18.83 -22.38
CA SER A 315 -7.53 -19.36 -21.60
C SER A 315 -8.79 -19.67 -22.43
N GLY A 316 -8.81 -19.35 -23.73
CA GLY A 316 -9.83 -19.79 -24.71
C GLY A 316 -11.26 -19.30 -24.51
N ASP A 317 -11.59 -18.78 -23.32
CA ASP A 317 -12.95 -18.39 -22.97
C ASP A 317 -13.20 -16.92 -23.36
N ALA A 318 -13.80 -16.75 -24.54
CA ALA A 318 -13.88 -15.48 -25.28
C ALA A 318 -14.64 -14.34 -24.55
N GLY A 319 -15.37 -14.64 -23.47
CA GLY A 319 -16.14 -13.66 -22.70
C GLY A 319 -15.41 -13.11 -21.47
N MET A 320 -14.99 -13.98 -20.54
CA MET A 320 -14.42 -13.59 -19.24
C MET A 320 -12.92 -13.31 -19.30
N GLY A 321 -12.16 -14.05 -20.12
CA GLY A 321 -10.70 -13.85 -20.23
C GLY A 321 -10.30 -12.51 -20.87
N ASN A 322 -11.16 -11.96 -21.74
CA ASN A 322 -10.92 -10.69 -22.41
C ASN A 322 -11.05 -9.47 -21.48
N LEU A 323 -11.91 -9.56 -20.45
CA LEU A 323 -12.12 -8.46 -19.51
C LEU A 323 -10.96 -8.34 -18.52
N GLY A 324 -10.45 -9.46 -18.00
CA GLY A 324 -9.25 -9.48 -17.14
C GLY A 324 -8.00 -8.92 -17.85
N LEU A 325 -7.83 -9.24 -19.15
CA LEU A 325 -6.78 -8.65 -20.01
C LEU A 325 -6.90 -7.14 -20.16
N TYR A 326 -8.13 -6.65 -20.33
CA TYR A 326 -8.41 -5.24 -20.47
C TYR A 326 -8.02 -4.48 -19.20
N TYR A 327 -8.44 -4.96 -18.02
CA TYR A 327 -8.08 -4.35 -16.74
C TYR A 327 -6.58 -4.37 -16.46
N LEU A 328 -5.90 -5.47 -16.79
CA LEU A 328 -4.45 -5.57 -16.62
C LEU A 328 -3.69 -4.58 -17.51
N SER A 329 -4.06 -4.52 -18.79
CA SER A 329 -3.44 -3.61 -19.76
C SER A 329 -3.69 -2.16 -19.38
N TYR A 330 -4.92 -1.85 -18.98
CA TYR A 330 -5.31 -0.53 -18.51
C TYR A 330 -4.55 -0.12 -17.25
N LEU A 331 -4.45 -1.00 -16.23
CA LEU A 331 -3.71 -0.73 -15.00
C LEU A 331 -2.22 -0.49 -15.30
N SER A 332 -1.61 -1.31 -16.15
CA SER A 332 -0.22 -1.15 -16.58
C SER A 332 0.02 0.21 -17.23
N ASP A 333 -0.84 0.61 -18.18
CA ASP A 333 -0.72 1.91 -18.85
C ASP A 333 -0.99 3.08 -17.90
N ALA A 334 -1.96 2.94 -16.98
CA ALA A 334 -2.22 3.94 -15.95
C ALA A 334 -1.01 4.10 -15.02
N CYS A 335 -0.39 3.01 -14.56
CA CYS A 335 0.81 3.03 -13.73
C CYS A 335 1.97 3.72 -14.44
N ARG A 336 2.21 3.40 -15.73
CA ARG A 336 3.25 4.03 -16.54
C ARG A 336 3.09 5.55 -16.63
N LYS A 337 1.87 6.04 -16.84
CA LYS A 337 1.56 7.49 -16.94
C LYS A 337 1.88 8.26 -15.65
N VAL A 338 1.90 7.59 -14.50
CA VAL A 338 2.13 8.22 -13.19
C VAL A 338 3.43 7.78 -12.51
N ASN A 339 4.32 7.14 -13.27
CA ASN A 339 5.63 6.65 -12.85
C ASN A 339 5.59 5.68 -11.67
N ILE A 340 4.63 4.74 -11.71
CA ILE A 340 4.60 3.56 -10.83
C ILE A 340 5.04 2.36 -11.68
N GLN A 341 6.03 1.61 -11.21
CA GLN A 341 6.43 0.37 -11.90
C GLN A 341 5.43 -0.71 -11.52
N PHE A 342 4.93 -1.43 -12.52
CA PHE A 342 3.94 -2.49 -12.36
C PHE A 342 4.40 -3.71 -13.16
N ASP A 343 4.54 -4.84 -12.47
CA ASP A 343 4.89 -6.13 -13.06
C ASP A 343 3.88 -7.19 -12.61
N SER A 344 3.55 -8.12 -13.49
CA SER A 344 2.64 -9.23 -13.19
C SER A 344 3.04 -10.51 -13.92
N PHE A 345 3.08 -11.63 -13.21
CA PHE A 345 3.44 -12.94 -13.77
C PHE A 345 2.59 -14.07 -13.19
N VAL A 346 2.40 -15.13 -13.96
CA VAL A 346 1.63 -16.31 -13.55
C VAL A 346 2.48 -17.55 -13.68
N ASN A 347 2.42 -18.37 -12.63
CA ASN A 347 3.02 -19.69 -12.59
C ASN A 347 1.90 -20.72 -12.40
N ARG A 348 1.70 -21.58 -13.40
CA ARG A 348 0.87 -22.78 -13.28
C ARG A 348 1.77 -23.97 -12.96
N ILE A 349 1.37 -24.77 -11.98
CA ILE A 349 2.05 -26.01 -11.61
C ILE A 349 1.09 -27.18 -11.90
N PRO A 350 1.16 -27.79 -13.11
CA PRO A 350 0.21 -28.81 -13.54
C PRO A 350 0.10 -30.00 -12.58
N ARG A 351 1.21 -30.37 -11.92
CA ARG A 351 1.25 -31.50 -10.97
C ARG A 351 0.34 -31.32 -9.75
N PHE A 352 0.09 -30.08 -9.33
CA PHE A 352 -0.70 -29.75 -8.15
C PHE A 352 -2.01 -29.02 -8.50
N GLU A 353 -2.31 -28.85 -9.79
CA GLU A 353 -3.41 -27.99 -10.27
C GLU A 353 -3.36 -26.57 -9.65
N GLN A 354 -2.16 -26.13 -9.25
CA GLN A 354 -1.96 -24.89 -8.54
C GLN A 354 -1.68 -23.75 -9.52
N THR A 355 -2.38 -22.64 -9.35
CA THR A 355 -2.11 -21.39 -10.06
C THR A 355 -1.68 -20.33 -9.06
N VAL A 356 -0.51 -19.74 -9.29
CA VAL A 356 0.03 -18.65 -8.49
C VAL A 356 0.19 -17.42 -9.37
N VAL A 357 -0.50 -16.34 -9.00
CA VAL A 357 -0.37 -15.04 -9.66
C VAL A 357 0.40 -14.10 -8.76
N ASN A 358 1.36 -13.40 -9.34
CA ASN A 358 2.17 -12.42 -8.65
C ASN A 358 1.99 -11.06 -9.31
N ILE A 359 1.73 -10.05 -8.50
CA ILE A 359 1.66 -8.65 -8.89
C ILE A 359 2.67 -7.88 -8.03
N SER A 360 3.50 -7.04 -8.65
CA SER A 360 4.50 -6.22 -7.98
C SER A 360 4.32 -4.77 -8.39
N MET A 361 4.32 -3.87 -7.41
CA MET A 361 4.25 -2.43 -7.61
C MET A 361 5.36 -1.71 -6.86
N LEU A 362 6.08 -0.83 -7.56
CA LEU A 362 7.04 0.11 -6.98
C LEU A 362 6.51 1.53 -7.14
N PHE A 363 6.07 2.12 -6.03
CA PHE A 363 5.39 3.41 -5.98
C PHE A 363 6.36 4.58 -6.05
#